data_AF-G5LTN4-F1
#
_entry.id   AF-G5LTN4-F1
#
_cell.length_a   1.000
_cell.length_b   1.000
_cell.length_c   1.000
_cell.angle_alpha   90.00
_cell.angle_beta   90.00
_cell.angle_gamma   90.00
#
_symmetry.space_group_name_H-M   'P 1'
#
loop_
_entity.id
_entity.type
_entity.pdbx_description
1 polymer ?
#
loop_
_entity_poly.entity_id
_entity_poly.type
_entity_poly.pdbx_seq_one_letter_code
_entity_poly.pdbx_strand_id
1 'polypeptide(L)'
;MLLIVKRLVFGLGSVSDLNGGFPWGVWIAFDLLIGTGFACGGWALAWAVYVFNRGQYHPLVRPALLASLFGYSLGGLSITIDVGRYWNLPYFYIPGHFNVNSVLFETAVCMTIYIGVMALEFAPALFERLGWKVSLKRLNKVMFFIIALGALLPTMHQSSMGSLMISAGYKVHPLWQSYEMLPLFSVLTAFIMGFSIVIFEGSLVQAGLKGNGPDEKNLFVKLTNTISVLLAIFVVLRFGELIYRDKLSYAFAGDFYSAMFWIEVVLMVFPLVVLRVAKLRNDSRMLYLSALSALLGCATWRLTYSLVAFNPGGGYHYFPTWEELLISIGFVAIEICAYIVLIRLLPILPPLKQNDHNRHEASKA
;
A
#
# COMPACT_ATOMS: atom_id res chain seq x y z
N MET A 1 0.35 12.72 -18.84
CA MET A 1 -0.89 13.17 -19.49
C MET A 1 -0.94 12.88 -20.99
N LEU A 2 0.01 13.37 -21.82
CA LEU A 2 0.00 13.08 -23.27
C LEU A 2 -0.01 11.58 -23.60
N LEU A 3 0.79 10.77 -22.91
CA LEU A 3 0.81 9.31 -23.09
C LEU A 3 -0.52 8.64 -22.70
N ILE A 4 -1.21 9.15 -21.67
CA ILE A 4 -2.54 8.67 -21.27
C ILE A 4 -3.56 8.97 -22.37
N VAL A 5 -3.51 10.17 -22.96
CA VAL A 5 -4.39 10.53 -24.09
C VAL A 5 -4.09 9.65 -25.30
N LYS A 6 -2.81 9.43 -25.63
CA LYS A 6 -2.37 8.51 -26.70
C LYS A 6 -2.98 7.12 -26.47
N ARG A 7 -2.85 6.58 -25.25
CA ARG A 7 -3.46 5.30 -24.85
C ARG A 7 -4.97 5.28 -25.05
N LEU A 8 -5.68 6.32 -24.62
CA LEU A 8 -7.16 6.35 -24.66
C LEU A 8 -7.69 6.45 -26.10
N VAL A 9 -6.96 7.12 -26.99
CA VAL A 9 -7.37 7.33 -28.38
C VAL A 9 -6.91 6.21 -29.31
N PHE A 10 -5.66 5.76 -29.18
CA PHE A 10 -5.04 4.78 -30.09
C PHE A 10 -5.02 3.36 -29.52
N GLY A 11 -5.51 3.15 -28.30
CA GLY A 11 -5.59 1.84 -27.64
C GLY A 11 -4.34 1.46 -26.84
N LEU A 12 -4.43 0.33 -26.13
CA LEU A 12 -3.38 -0.16 -25.22
C LEU A 12 -2.03 -0.40 -25.92
N GLY A 13 -2.05 -1.11 -27.05
CA GLY A 13 -0.84 -1.42 -27.83
C GLY A 13 -0.09 -0.21 -28.38
N SER A 14 -0.67 1.01 -28.29
CA SER A 14 0.05 2.23 -28.67
C SER A 14 1.08 2.68 -27.65
N VAL A 15 0.96 2.22 -26.39
CA VAL A 15 1.82 2.61 -25.28
C VAL A 15 2.39 1.42 -24.49
N SER A 16 1.79 0.23 -24.60
CA SER A 16 2.18 -0.95 -23.82
C SER A 16 2.60 -2.13 -24.70
N ASP A 17 3.52 -2.95 -24.21
CA ASP A 17 3.92 -4.22 -24.86
C ASP A 17 3.06 -5.43 -24.42
N LEU A 18 1.87 -5.16 -23.87
CA LEU A 18 0.91 -6.20 -23.48
C LEU A 18 0.52 -7.06 -24.68
N ASN A 19 0.34 -8.34 -24.44
CA ASN A 19 0.02 -9.32 -25.49
C ASN A 19 -0.91 -10.42 -24.97
N GLY A 20 -1.29 -11.34 -25.85
CA GLY A 20 -2.25 -12.41 -25.52
C GLY A 20 -1.82 -13.33 -24.37
N GLY A 21 -0.51 -13.45 -24.11
CA GLY A 21 0.02 -14.20 -22.97
C GLY A 21 0.15 -13.36 -21.70
N PHE A 22 0.52 -12.08 -21.84
CA PHE A 22 0.69 -11.12 -20.76
C PHE A 22 -0.40 -10.03 -20.82
N PRO A 23 -1.61 -10.31 -20.29
CA PRO A 23 -2.68 -9.33 -20.23
C PRO A 23 -2.41 -8.27 -19.16
N TRP A 24 -1.55 -8.56 -18.19
CA TRP A 24 -1.13 -7.65 -17.12
C TRP A 24 0.37 -7.40 -17.23
N GLY A 25 0.72 -6.12 -17.14
CA GLY A 25 2.09 -5.65 -17.18
C GLY A 25 2.44 -4.88 -15.92
N VAL A 26 3.36 -3.93 -16.06
CA VAL A 26 3.83 -3.11 -14.94
C VAL A 26 2.69 -2.29 -14.31
N TRP A 27 1.69 -1.83 -15.06
CA TRP A 27 0.59 -1.04 -14.46
C TRP A 27 -0.18 -1.81 -13.39
N ILE A 28 -0.56 -3.06 -13.64
CA ILE A 28 -1.23 -3.88 -12.63
C ILE A 28 -0.23 -4.36 -11.55
N ALA A 29 0.96 -4.80 -11.96
CA ALA A 29 1.95 -5.35 -11.02
C ALA A 29 2.52 -4.29 -10.05
N PHE A 30 2.70 -3.06 -10.51
CA PHE A 30 3.23 -1.95 -9.73
C PHE A 30 2.12 -1.05 -9.22
N ASP A 31 1.35 -0.36 -10.08
CA ASP A 31 0.39 0.66 -9.62
C ASP A 31 -0.72 0.05 -8.73
N LEU A 32 -1.24 -1.12 -9.12
CA LEU A 32 -2.32 -1.75 -8.37
C LEU A 32 -1.78 -2.61 -7.23
N LEU A 33 -0.97 -3.62 -7.53
CA LEU A 33 -0.50 -4.60 -6.54
C LEU A 33 0.45 -3.99 -5.52
N ILE A 34 1.44 -3.20 -5.93
CA ILE A 34 2.38 -2.56 -4.99
C ILE A 34 1.82 -1.24 -4.47
N GLY A 35 1.33 -0.38 -5.37
CA GLY A 35 0.89 0.98 -5.07
C GLY A 35 -0.24 1.02 -4.05
N THR A 36 -1.27 0.16 -4.18
CA THR A 36 -2.32 0.09 -3.15
C THR A 36 -1.80 -0.45 -1.82
N GLY A 37 -0.76 -1.28 -1.84
CA GLY A 37 -0.05 -1.73 -0.63
C GLY A 37 0.68 -0.59 0.08
N PHE A 38 1.29 0.33 -0.67
CA PHE A 38 1.82 1.58 -0.10
C PHE A 38 0.70 2.51 0.39
N ALA A 39 -0.43 2.56 -0.31
CA ALA A 39 -1.60 3.32 0.13
C ALA A 39 -2.27 2.74 1.39
N CYS A 40 -1.87 1.58 1.90
CA CYS A 40 -2.45 0.97 3.11
C CYS A 40 -2.00 1.62 4.44
N GLY A 41 -1.19 2.68 4.42
CA GLY A 41 -0.66 3.30 5.64
C GLY A 41 -1.71 3.80 6.63
N GLY A 42 -2.73 4.52 6.14
CA GLY A 42 -3.87 4.98 6.93
C GLY A 42 -4.71 3.84 7.51
N TRP A 43 -4.95 2.79 6.73
CA TRP A 43 -5.65 1.58 7.21
C TRP A 43 -4.88 0.83 8.30
N ALA A 44 -3.58 0.61 8.10
CA ALA A 44 -2.72 -0.08 9.07
C ALA A 44 -2.66 0.72 10.38
N LEU A 45 -2.48 2.05 10.30
CA LEU A 45 -2.52 2.92 11.48
C LEU A 45 -3.89 2.92 12.14
N ALA A 46 -5.00 2.94 11.39
CA ALA A 46 -6.35 2.86 11.96
C ALA A 46 -6.53 1.59 12.81
N TRP A 47 -6.07 0.42 12.32
CA TRP A 47 -6.03 -0.81 13.12
C TRP A 47 -5.19 -0.66 14.38
N ALA A 48 -3.98 -0.10 14.27
CA ALA A 48 -3.11 0.11 15.42
C ALA A 48 -3.71 1.08 16.46
N VAL A 49 -4.37 2.16 16.03
CA VAL A 49 -4.91 3.20 16.93
C VAL A 49 -6.23 2.77 17.56
N TYR A 50 -7.18 2.33 16.73
CA TYR A 50 -8.56 2.11 17.14
C TYR A 50 -8.79 0.72 17.72
N VAL A 51 -8.07 -0.30 17.24
CA VAL A 51 -8.23 -1.68 17.73
C VAL A 51 -7.19 -2.01 18.80
N PHE A 52 -5.91 -1.71 18.54
CA PHE A 52 -4.83 -2.18 19.42
C PHE A 52 -4.38 -1.19 20.51
N ASN A 53 -4.53 0.13 20.33
CA ASN A 53 -3.75 1.08 21.17
C ASN A 53 -4.45 2.33 21.73
N ARG A 54 -5.77 2.31 21.96
CA ARG A 54 -6.50 3.31 22.79
C ARG A 54 -6.05 4.79 22.59
N GLY A 55 -5.76 5.22 21.36
CA GLY A 55 -5.52 6.64 21.02
C GLY A 55 -4.07 7.19 21.06
N GLN A 56 -3.02 6.40 21.34
CA GLN A 56 -1.64 6.94 21.42
C GLN A 56 -1.04 7.48 20.10
N TYR A 57 -1.69 7.24 18.95
CA TYR A 57 -1.17 7.64 17.63
C TYR A 57 -2.11 8.55 16.83
N HIS A 58 -3.10 9.15 17.51
CA HIS A 58 -4.10 10.03 16.88
C HIS A 58 -3.51 11.15 16.00
N PRO A 59 -2.33 11.75 16.30
CA PRO A 59 -1.74 12.80 15.45
C PRO A 59 -1.36 12.33 14.04
N LEU A 60 -1.01 11.05 13.86
CA LEU A 60 -0.57 10.51 12.57
C LEU A 60 -1.69 9.94 11.72
N VAL A 61 -2.86 9.72 12.32
CA VAL A 61 -4.01 9.15 11.62
C VAL A 61 -4.47 10.07 10.49
N ARG A 62 -4.56 11.40 10.71
CA ARG A 62 -5.04 12.35 9.71
C ARG A 62 -4.12 12.45 8.48
N PRO A 63 -2.79 12.64 8.61
CA PRO A 63 -1.88 12.57 7.46
C PRO A 63 -1.93 11.24 6.72
N ALA A 64 -1.93 10.12 7.46
CA ALA A 64 -1.90 8.80 6.85
C ALA A 64 -3.20 8.44 6.11
N LEU A 65 -4.36 8.80 6.67
CA LEU A 65 -5.66 8.64 5.99
C LEU A 65 -5.73 9.46 4.72
N LEU A 66 -5.17 10.68 4.72
CA LEU A 66 -5.14 11.50 3.52
C LEU A 66 -4.22 10.87 2.45
N ALA A 67 -3.01 10.45 2.82
CA ALA A 67 -2.10 9.75 1.92
C ALA A 67 -2.78 8.50 1.32
N SER A 68 -3.43 7.69 2.16
CA SER A 68 -4.23 6.54 1.73
C SER A 68 -5.35 6.91 0.76
N LEU A 69 -6.12 7.97 1.05
CA LEU A 69 -7.21 8.41 0.18
C LEU A 69 -6.68 8.75 -1.22
N PHE A 70 -5.53 9.42 -1.33
CA PHE A 70 -4.89 9.72 -2.61
C PHE A 70 -4.34 8.49 -3.31
N GLY A 71 -3.56 7.67 -2.62
CA GLY A 71 -2.96 6.47 -3.20
C GLY A 71 -4.03 5.52 -3.74
N TYR A 72 -5.11 5.29 -2.99
CA TYR A 72 -6.24 4.48 -3.48
C TYR A 72 -7.00 5.17 -4.62
N SER A 73 -7.23 6.48 -4.58
CA SER A 73 -7.91 7.18 -5.68
C SER A 73 -7.11 7.13 -6.97
N LEU A 74 -5.77 7.28 -6.89
CA LEU A 74 -4.87 7.18 -8.03
C LEU A 74 -4.74 5.73 -8.53
N GLY A 75 -4.74 4.74 -7.63
CA GLY A 75 -4.84 3.33 -8.02
C GLY A 75 -6.11 3.04 -8.81
N GLY A 76 -7.26 3.59 -8.39
CA GLY A 76 -8.52 3.46 -9.10
C GLY A 76 -8.51 4.15 -10.48
N LEU A 77 -7.84 5.30 -10.57
CA LEU A 77 -7.61 5.97 -11.85
C LEU A 77 -6.68 5.15 -12.75
N SER A 78 -5.62 4.54 -12.21
CA SER A 78 -4.72 3.65 -12.96
C SER A 78 -5.49 2.47 -13.57
N ILE A 79 -6.38 1.80 -12.82
CA ILE A 79 -7.25 0.75 -13.37
C ILE A 79 -8.09 1.27 -14.55
N THR A 80 -8.64 2.49 -14.43
CA THR A 80 -9.46 3.08 -15.50
C THR A 80 -8.64 3.31 -16.79
N ILE A 81 -7.35 3.58 -16.63
CA ILE A 81 -6.37 3.72 -17.71
C ILE A 81 -5.79 2.36 -18.14
N ASP A 82 -5.91 1.31 -17.36
CA ASP A 82 -5.48 -0.04 -17.74
C ASP A 82 -6.55 -0.76 -18.57
N VAL A 83 -7.84 -0.63 -18.23
CA VAL A 83 -8.94 -1.35 -18.89
C VAL A 83 -9.11 -0.95 -20.36
N GLY A 84 -8.86 -1.89 -21.28
CA GLY A 84 -8.83 -1.62 -22.73
C GLY A 84 -10.09 -0.97 -23.30
N ARG A 85 -11.28 -1.33 -22.81
CA ARG A 85 -12.56 -0.70 -23.18
C ARG A 85 -13.08 0.16 -22.04
N TYR A 86 -12.35 1.23 -21.73
CA TYR A 86 -12.66 2.11 -20.59
C TYR A 86 -14.07 2.71 -20.65
N TRP A 87 -14.66 2.89 -21.83
CA TRP A 87 -16.05 3.34 -22.00
C TRP A 87 -17.10 2.35 -21.50
N ASN A 88 -16.75 1.08 -21.28
CA ASN A 88 -17.63 0.07 -20.67
C ASN A 88 -17.52 0.06 -19.12
N LEU A 89 -16.58 0.79 -18.53
CA LEU A 89 -16.46 0.87 -17.07
C LEU A 89 -17.74 1.35 -16.37
N PRO A 90 -18.58 2.25 -16.91
CA PRO A 90 -19.83 2.63 -16.25
C PRO A 90 -20.75 1.44 -15.93
N TYR A 91 -20.74 0.37 -16.73
CA TYR A 91 -21.55 -0.83 -16.45
C TYR A 91 -21.16 -1.52 -15.14
N PHE A 92 -19.91 -1.34 -14.68
CA PHE A 92 -19.48 -1.85 -13.37
C PHE A 92 -20.24 -1.21 -12.21
N TYR A 93 -20.80 0.00 -12.37
CA TYR A 93 -21.54 0.70 -11.31
C TYR A 93 -23.06 0.47 -11.36
N ILE A 94 -23.57 -0.21 -12.40
CA ILE A 94 -25.00 -0.39 -12.63
C ILE A 94 -25.45 -1.77 -12.14
N PRO A 95 -26.33 -1.85 -11.13
CA PRO A 95 -26.92 -3.12 -10.70
C PRO A 95 -27.62 -3.81 -11.87
N GLY A 96 -27.28 -5.08 -12.12
CA GLY A 96 -27.77 -5.87 -13.26
C GLY A 96 -26.66 -6.37 -14.20
N HIS A 97 -25.51 -5.69 -14.22
CA HIS A 97 -24.33 -6.12 -14.98
C HIS A 97 -23.21 -6.72 -14.11
N PHE A 98 -23.49 -6.94 -12.82
CA PHE A 98 -22.50 -7.41 -11.85
C PHE A 98 -22.21 -8.89 -12.04
N ASN A 99 -20.92 -9.24 -12.10
CA ASN A 99 -20.46 -10.63 -12.03
C ASN A 99 -19.88 -10.90 -10.65
N VAL A 100 -20.72 -11.33 -9.71
CA VAL A 100 -20.35 -11.59 -8.31
C VAL A 100 -19.41 -12.79 -8.13
N ASN A 101 -19.21 -13.61 -9.16
CA ASN A 101 -18.25 -14.72 -9.13
C ASN A 101 -16.82 -14.28 -9.50
N SER A 102 -16.64 -13.03 -9.93
CA SER A 102 -15.34 -12.50 -10.36
C SER A 102 -14.58 -11.88 -9.18
N VAL A 103 -13.36 -12.36 -8.94
CA VAL A 103 -12.45 -11.76 -7.96
C VAL A 103 -12.09 -10.32 -8.34
N LEU A 104 -12.00 -10.00 -9.63
CA LEU A 104 -11.79 -8.64 -10.12
C LEU A 104 -12.97 -7.72 -9.77
N PHE A 105 -14.20 -8.24 -9.82
CA PHE A 105 -15.38 -7.49 -9.42
C PHE A 105 -15.35 -7.17 -7.92
N GLU A 106 -15.12 -8.18 -7.07
CA GLU A 106 -14.98 -7.98 -5.63
C GLU A 106 -13.89 -6.94 -5.31
N THR A 107 -12.71 -7.09 -5.92
CA THR A 107 -11.56 -6.21 -5.72
C THR A 107 -11.91 -4.75 -6.06
N ALA A 108 -12.55 -4.52 -7.20
CA ALA A 108 -12.95 -3.19 -7.64
C ALA A 108 -14.05 -2.59 -6.74
N VAL A 109 -15.06 -3.38 -6.34
CA VAL A 109 -16.14 -2.90 -5.48
C VAL A 109 -15.61 -2.49 -4.10
N CYS A 110 -14.77 -3.33 -3.50
CA CYS A 110 -14.16 -3.05 -2.21
C CYS A 110 -13.34 -1.75 -2.28
N MET A 111 -12.56 -1.57 -3.34
CA MET A 111 -11.75 -0.37 -3.56
C MET A 111 -12.62 0.90 -3.74
N THR A 112 -13.65 0.86 -4.59
CA THR A 112 -14.55 1.99 -4.83
C THR A 112 -15.27 2.42 -3.54
N ILE A 113 -15.85 1.46 -2.81
CA ILE A 113 -16.55 1.77 -1.55
C ILE A 113 -15.54 2.29 -0.52
N TYR A 114 -14.34 1.71 -0.45
CA TYR A 114 -13.32 2.13 0.48
C TYR A 114 -12.83 3.57 0.24
N ILE A 115 -12.67 4.00 -1.01
CA ILE A 115 -12.36 5.40 -1.33
C ILE A 115 -13.46 6.33 -0.77
N GLY A 116 -14.74 5.96 -0.92
CA GLY A 116 -15.85 6.69 -0.32
C GLY A 116 -15.81 6.71 1.21
N VAL A 117 -15.49 5.58 1.84
CA VAL A 117 -15.35 5.46 3.30
C VAL A 117 -14.21 6.35 3.81
N MET A 118 -13.03 6.31 3.19
CA MET A 118 -11.91 7.20 3.55
C MET A 118 -12.25 8.68 3.38
N ALA A 119 -12.97 9.04 2.32
CA ALA A 119 -13.43 10.41 2.14
C ALA A 119 -14.36 10.84 3.30
N LEU A 120 -15.23 9.95 3.78
CA LEU A 120 -16.08 10.19 4.95
C LEU A 120 -15.30 10.20 6.27
N GLU A 121 -14.27 9.39 6.44
CA GLU A 121 -13.38 9.43 7.60
C GLU A 121 -12.57 10.73 7.65
N PHE A 122 -12.21 11.28 6.49
CA PHE A 122 -11.49 12.55 6.38
C PHE A 122 -12.40 13.78 6.45
N ALA A 123 -13.69 13.64 6.12
CA ALA A 123 -14.67 14.74 6.10
C ALA A 123 -14.76 15.58 7.40
N PRO A 124 -14.59 15.04 8.64
CA PRO A 124 -14.58 15.85 9.86
C PRO A 124 -13.54 16.96 9.83
N ALA A 125 -12.34 16.71 9.28
CA ALA A 125 -11.29 17.71 9.17
C ALA A 125 -11.70 18.87 8.22
N LEU A 126 -12.44 18.54 7.15
CA LEU A 126 -12.99 19.54 6.24
C LEU A 126 -14.14 20.32 6.89
N PHE A 127 -15.03 19.65 7.61
CA PHE A 127 -16.15 20.30 8.31
C PHE A 127 -15.70 21.19 9.46
N GLU A 128 -14.65 20.80 10.19
CA GLU A 128 -13.98 21.65 11.19
C GLU A 128 -13.49 22.95 10.56
N ARG A 129 -12.85 22.87 9.39
CA ARG A 129 -12.34 24.04 8.65
C ARG A 129 -13.45 24.93 8.10
N LEU A 130 -14.54 24.35 7.60
CA LEU A 130 -15.69 25.08 7.05
C LEU A 130 -16.67 25.60 8.13
N GLY A 131 -16.49 25.21 9.40
CA GLY A 131 -17.36 25.61 10.51
C GLY A 131 -18.72 24.89 10.55
N TRP A 132 -18.86 23.76 9.86
CA TRP A 132 -20.15 23.05 9.71
C TRP A 132 -20.46 22.13 10.91
N LYS A 133 -20.88 22.74 12.03
CA LYS A 133 -21.09 22.04 13.32
C LYS A 133 -22.19 20.98 13.30
N VAL A 134 -23.28 21.19 12.54
CA VAL A 134 -24.41 20.25 12.48
C VAL A 134 -24.04 18.97 11.72
N SER A 135 -23.43 19.11 10.54
CA SER A 135 -22.97 17.99 9.72
C SER A 135 -21.90 17.19 10.45
N LEU A 136 -20.97 17.86 11.13
CA LEU A 136 -19.95 17.23 11.97
C LEU A 136 -20.56 16.35 13.07
N LYS A 137 -21.56 16.85 13.80
CA LYS A 137 -22.23 16.07 14.86
C LYS A 137 -22.96 14.85 14.32
N ARG A 138 -23.62 14.96 13.16
CA ARG A 138 -24.29 13.83 12.49
C ARG A 138 -23.29 12.77 12.03
N LEU A 139 -22.21 13.21 11.39
CA LEU A 139 -21.16 12.33 10.89
C LEU A 139 -20.45 11.59 12.02
N ASN A 140 -20.09 12.29 13.11
CA ASN A 140 -19.46 11.68 14.28
C ASN A 140 -20.33 10.60 14.94
N LYS A 141 -21.66 10.74 14.87
CA LYS A 141 -22.59 9.73 15.40
C LYS A 141 -22.53 8.40 14.63
N VAL A 142 -22.25 8.45 13.32
CA VAL A 142 -22.15 7.26 12.46
C VAL A 142 -20.71 6.82 12.20
N MET A 143 -19.72 7.59 12.66
CA MET A 143 -18.29 7.36 12.41
C MET A 143 -17.81 5.97 12.85
N PHE A 144 -18.37 5.42 13.93
CA PHE A 144 -18.02 4.06 14.36
C PHE A 144 -18.30 3.01 13.26
N PHE A 145 -19.43 3.13 12.56
CA PHE A 145 -19.77 2.22 11.46
C PHE A 145 -18.84 2.45 10.25
N ILE A 146 -18.51 3.71 9.96
CA ILE A 146 -17.59 4.08 8.88
C ILE A 146 -16.20 3.49 9.14
N ILE A 147 -15.65 3.64 10.34
CA ILE A 147 -14.35 3.07 10.75
C ILE A 147 -14.38 1.54 10.66
N ALA A 148 -15.49 0.89 11.06
CA ALA A 148 -15.62 -0.55 10.93
C ALA A 148 -15.57 -1.02 9.47
N LEU A 149 -16.25 -0.30 8.55
CA LEU A 149 -16.13 -0.54 7.12
C LEU A 149 -14.72 -0.23 6.60
N GLY A 150 -14.08 0.82 7.10
CA GLY A 150 -12.72 1.21 6.77
C GLY A 150 -11.69 0.16 7.20
N ALA A 151 -11.96 -0.61 8.25
CA ALA A 151 -11.15 -1.75 8.66
C ALA A 151 -11.40 -3.00 7.80
N LEU A 152 -12.66 -3.27 7.45
CA LEU A 152 -13.09 -4.45 6.71
C LEU A 152 -12.73 -4.41 5.22
N LEU A 153 -13.07 -3.34 4.52
CA LEU A 153 -12.98 -3.27 3.05
C LEU A 153 -11.55 -3.38 2.50
N PRO A 154 -10.51 -2.76 3.11
CA PRO A 154 -9.14 -2.96 2.65
C PRO A 154 -8.64 -4.38 2.91
N THR A 155 -9.11 -5.02 3.99
CA THR A 155 -8.80 -6.44 4.26
C THR A 155 -9.36 -7.31 3.14
N MET A 156 -10.61 -7.10 2.76
CA MET A 156 -11.23 -7.79 1.63
C MET A 156 -10.47 -7.50 0.33
N HIS A 157 -10.28 -6.24 -0.04
CA HIS A 157 -9.56 -5.83 -1.24
C HIS A 157 -8.17 -6.46 -1.35
N GLN A 158 -7.34 -6.34 -0.31
CA GLN A 158 -5.98 -6.89 -0.31
C GLN A 158 -6.01 -8.43 -0.32
N SER A 159 -6.98 -9.08 0.31
CA SER A 159 -7.14 -10.54 0.22
C SER A 159 -7.53 -10.99 -1.20
N SER A 160 -8.47 -10.30 -1.85
CA SER A 160 -8.90 -10.59 -3.22
C SER A 160 -7.78 -10.39 -4.22
N MET A 161 -6.88 -9.41 -4.01
CA MET A 161 -5.66 -9.26 -4.81
C MET A 161 -4.75 -10.50 -4.76
N GLY A 162 -4.69 -11.18 -3.61
CA GLY A 162 -4.02 -12.48 -3.50
C GLY A 162 -4.78 -13.57 -4.24
N SER A 163 -6.10 -13.62 -4.07
CA SER A 163 -7.00 -14.58 -4.75
C SER A 163 -6.92 -14.49 -6.27
N LEU A 164 -6.65 -13.31 -6.84
CA LEU A 164 -6.47 -13.15 -8.30
C LEU A 164 -5.42 -14.11 -8.84
N MET A 165 -4.32 -14.32 -8.12
CA MET A 165 -3.22 -15.17 -8.58
C MET A 165 -3.45 -16.66 -8.32
N ILE A 166 -4.49 -17.03 -7.55
CA ILE A 166 -4.99 -18.41 -7.52
C ILE A 166 -5.50 -18.78 -8.90
N SER A 167 -6.24 -17.88 -9.56
CA SER A 167 -6.80 -18.12 -10.90
C SER A 167 -5.73 -18.25 -11.99
N ALA A 168 -4.55 -17.66 -11.79
CA ALA A 168 -3.41 -17.81 -12.69
C ALA A 168 -2.86 -19.25 -12.69
N GLY A 169 -3.11 -20.02 -11.62
CA GLY A 169 -2.81 -21.45 -11.55
C GLY A 169 -1.35 -21.77 -11.88
N TYR A 170 -1.15 -22.65 -12.87
CA TYR A 170 0.18 -23.11 -13.31
C TYR A 170 1.03 -22.04 -13.99
N LYS A 171 0.44 -20.88 -14.34
CA LYS A 171 1.19 -19.78 -14.96
C LYS A 171 2.12 -19.09 -13.97
N VAL A 172 1.92 -19.26 -12.67
CA VAL A 172 2.80 -18.72 -11.64
C VAL A 172 3.77 -19.80 -11.20
N HIS A 173 5.05 -19.46 -11.09
CA HIS A 173 6.08 -20.39 -10.64
C HIS A 173 5.75 -21.01 -9.27
N PRO A 174 6.02 -22.32 -9.04
CA PRO A 174 5.62 -23.02 -7.82
C PRO A 174 6.03 -22.36 -6.50
N LEU A 175 7.18 -21.67 -6.46
CA LEU A 175 7.68 -20.95 -5.27
C LEU A 175 6.78 -19.83 -4.77
N TRP A 176 5.98 -19.23 -5.64
CA TRP A 176 5.04 -18.16 -5.27
C TRP A 176 3.58 -18.59 -5.40
N GLN A 177 3.29 -19.70 -6.09
CA GLN A 177 1.95 -20.23 -6.20
C GLN A 177 1.55 -21.00 -4.95
N SER A 178 1.02 -20.31 -3.93
CA SER A 178 0.62 -20.90 -2.64
C SER A 178 -0.89 -21.13 -2.49
N TYR A 179 -1.66 -21.01 -3.58
CA TYR A 179 -3.11 -21.27 -3.65
C TYR A 179 -3.90 -20.61 -2.50
N GLU A 180 -4.49 -21.38 -1.58
CA GLU A 180 -5.36 -20.89 -0.51
C GLU A 180 -4.65 -19.96 0.48
N MET A 181 -3.31 -19.96 0.51
CA MET A 181 -2.51 -19.07 1.36
C MET A 181 -2.24 -17.69 0.72
N LEU A 182 -2.44 -17.53 -0.60
CA LEU A 182 -2.20 -16.26 -1.30
C LEU A 182 -3.01 -15.08 -0.75
N PRO A 183 -4.31 -15.22 -0.42
CA PRO A 183 -5.09 -14.12 0.16
C PRO A 183 -4.51 -13.67 1.50
N LEU A 184 -4.10 -14.63 2.33
CA LEU A 184 -3.48 -14.34 3.63
C LEU A 184 -2.12 -13.65 3.46
N PHE A 185 -1.27 -14.15 2.56
CA PHE A 185 0.02 -13.51 2.25
C PHE A 185 -0.14 -12.09 1.71
N SER A 186 -1.16 -11.86 0.88
CA SER A 186 -1.47 -10.52 0.37
C SER A 186 -1.90 -9.57 1.49
N VAL A 187 -2.77 -10.00 2.41
CA VAL A 187 -3.17 -9.17 3.57
C VAL A 187 -1.99 -8.90 4.51
N LEU A 188 -1.17 -9.92 4.81
CA LEU A 188 0.01 -9.76 5.66
C LEU A 188 0.99 -8.75 5.06
N THR A 189 1.29 -8.86 3.76
CA THR A 189 2.17 -7.91 3.07
C THR A 189 1.56 -6.50 3.02
N ALA A 190 0.23 -6.36 2.90
CA ALA A 190 -0.43 -5.06 2.97
C ALA A 190 -0.23 -4.38 4.34
N PHE A 191 -0.39 -5.12 5.44
CA PHE A 191 -0.12 -4.58 6.78
C PHE A 191 1.36 -4.20 6.95
N ILE A 192 2.27 -5.07 6.52
CA ILE A 192 3.72 -4.81 6.62
C ILE A 192 4.07 -3.55 5.82
N MET A 193 3.61 -3.43 4.58
CA MET A 193 3.85 -2.26 3.74
C MET A 193 3.20 -1.00 4.34
N GLY A 194 1.95 -1.09 4.80
CA GLY A 194 1.24 0.02 5.42
C GLY A 194 1.91 0.56 6.68
N PHE A 195 2.43 -0.29 7.57
CA PHE A 195 3.20 0.21 8.71
C PHE A 195 4.58 0.74 8.29
N SER A 196 5.21 0.11 7.30
CA SER A 196 6.57 0.47 6.87
C SER A 196 6.61 1.80 6.13
N ILE A 197 5.59 2.12 5.32
CA ILE A 197 5.50 3.39 4.59
C ILE A 197 5.35 4.57 5.55
N VAL A 198 4.63 4.40 6.66
CA VAL A 198 4.48 5.44 7.70
C VAL A 198 5.83 5.76 8.34
N ILE A 199 6.64 4.74 8.64
CA ILE A 199 8.00 4.95 9.19
C ILE A 199 8.88 5.61 8.14
N PHE A 200 8.79 5.17 6.88
CA PHE A 200 9.57 5.71 5.77
C PHE A 200 9.28 7.20 5.55
N GLU A 201 8.01 7.57 5.37
CA GLU A 201 7.56 8.95 5.18
C GLU A 201 7.85 9.81 6.42
N GLY A 202 7.56 9.30 7.62
CA GLY A 202 7.84 10.01 8.87
C GLY A 202 9.34 10.32 9.03
N SER A 203 10.21 9.36 8.69
CA SER A 203 11.67 9.55 8.72
C SER A 203 12.13 10.60 7.70
N LEU A 204 11.54 10.63 6.50
CA LEU A 204 11.85 11.63 5.47
C LEU A 204 11.40 13.04 5.90
N VAL A 205 10.21 13.15 6.50
CA VAL A 205 9.71 14.42 7.04
C VAL A 205 10.61 14.93 8.17
N GLN A 206 11.02 14.07 9.11
CA GLN A 206 11.96 14.45 10.16
C GLN A 206 13.31 14.92 9.61
N ALA A 207 13.84 14.23 8.59
CA ALA A 207 15.07 14.64 7.91
C ALA A 207 14.92 15.99 7.20
N GLY A 208 13.80 16.21 6.50
CA GLY A 208 13.50 17.48 5.82
C GLY A 208 13.31 18.66 6.77
N LEU A 209 12.74 18.41 7.96
CA LEU A 209 12.60 19.40 9.04
C LEU A 209 13.87 19.58 9.88
N LYS A 210 15.00 18.95 9.49
CA LYS A 210 16.29 18.97 10.23
C LYS A 210 16.14 18.54 11.70
N GLY A 211 15.19 17.66 12.01
CA GLY A 211 14.95 17.19 13.37
C GLY A 211 14.23 18.20 14.28
N ASN A 212 13.77 19.35 13.76
CA ASN A 212 12.98 20.33 14.52
C ASN A 212 11.52 19.88 14.76
N GLY A 213 11.14 18.72 14.24
CA GLY A 213 9.82 18.11 14.47
C GLY A 213 9.73 17.39 15.82
N PRO A 214 8.55 16.82 16.15
CA PRO A 214 8.39 15.94 17.30
C PRO A 214 9.33 14.73 17.21
N ASP A 215 9.88 14.29 18.34
CA ASP A 215 10.66 13.05 18.39
C ASP A 215 9.72 11.84 18.30
N GLU A 216 9.62 11.27 17.10
CA GLU A 216 8.80 10.09 16.78
C GLU A 216 9.58 8.78 16.89
N LYS A 217 10.83 8.78 17.37
CA LYS A 217 11.65 7.57 17.43
C LYS A 217 10.99 6.45 18.23
N ASN A 218 10.40 6.77 19.37
CA ASN A 218 9.70 5.80 20.22
C ASN A 218 8.51 5.18 19.49
N LEU A 219 7.82 5.95 18.65
CA LEU A 219 6.76 5.45 17.79
C LEU A 219 7.35 4.51 16.73
N PHE A 220 8.40 4.91 16.03
CA PHE A 220 9.00 4.08 14.99
C PHE A 220 9.45 2.73 15.55
N VAL A 221 10.07 2.70 16.74
CA VAL A 221 10.43 1.43 17.40
C VAL A 221 9.20 0.55 17.66
N LYS A 222 8.08 1.13 18.14
CA LYS A 222 6.84 0.37 18.37
C LYS A 222 6.25 -0.17 17.07
N LEU A 223 6.21 0.64 16.01
CA LEU A 223 5.72 0.23 14.69
C LEU A 223 6.62 -0.85 14.06
N THR A 224 7.93 -0.69 14.12
CA THR A 224 8.89 -1.70 13.65
C THR A 224 8.69 -3.02 14.40
N ASN A 225 8.39 -2.99 15.71
CA ASN A 225 8.09 -4.20 16.48
C ASN A 225 6.86 -4.94 15.94
N THR A 226 5.78 -4.22 15.66
CA THR A 226 4.59 -4.79 15.01
C THR A 226 4.94 -5.37 13.64
N ILE A 227 5.68 -4.63 12.81
CA ILE A 227 6.16 -5.09 11.50
C ILE A 227 6.96 -6.39 11.63
N SER A 228 7.83 -6.49 12.64
CA SER A 228 8.67 -7.67 12.84
C SER A 228 7.87 -8.91 13.24
N VAL A 229 6.83 -8.76 14.04
CA VAL A 229 5.91 -9.87 14.34
C VAL A 229 5.20 -10.33 13.07
N LEU A 230 4.68 -9.41 12.27
CA LEU A 230 3.99 -9.73 11.02
C LEU A 230 4.92 -10.38 9.98
N LEU A 231 6.16 -9.89 9.85
CA LEU A 231 7.19 -10.46 8.99
C LEU A 231 7.59 -11.86 9.45
N ALA A 232 7.77 -12.09 10.75
CA ALA A 232 8.06 -13.41 11.27
C ALA A 232 6.93 -14.40 10.97
N ILE A 233 5.67 -13.99 11.16
CA ILE A 233 4.49 -14.79 10.77
C ILE A 233 4.50 -15.08 9.28
N PHE A 234 4.71 -14.06 8.43
CA PHE A 234 4.74 -14.21 6.98
C PHE A 234 5.82 -15.21 6.56
N VAL A 235 7.07 -15.04 7.03
CA VAL A 235 8.20 -15.92 6.69
C VAL A 235 7.94 -17.35 7.16
N VAL A 236 7.48 -17.55 8.41
CA VAL A 236 7.18 -18.89 8.93
C VAL A 236 6.09 -19.58 8.13
N LEU A 237 4.97 -18.89 7.85
CA LEU A 237 3.88 -19.43 7.05
C LEU A 237 4.32 -19.73 5.62
N ARG A 238 5.19 -18.89 5.06
CA ARG A 238 5.73 -19.06 3.71
C ARG A 238 6.60 -20.31 3.58
N PHE A 239 7.57 -20.48 4.48
CA PHE A 239 8.37 -21.71 4.50
C PHE A 239 7.51 -22.94 4.85
N GLY A 240 6.54 -22.78 5.75
CA GLY A 240 5.57 -23.83 6.09
C GLY A 240 4.77 -24.31 4.89
N GLU A 241 4.28 -23.41 4.03
CA GLU A 241 3.57 -23.77 2.80
C GLU A 241 4.47 -24.50 1.79
N LEU A 242 5.71 -24.03 1.62
CA LEU A 242 6.67 -24.68 0.73
C LEU A 242 7.05 -26.09 1.19
N ILE A 243 7.17 -26.32 2.50
CA ILE A 243 7.43 -27.63 3.08
C ILE A 243 6.21 -28.53 2.92
N TYR A 244 5.02 -28.03 3.29
CA TYR A 244 3.78 -28.80 3.25
C TYR A 244 3.41 -29.29 1.85
N ARG A 245 3.82 -28.57 0.80
CA ARG A 245 3.58 -28.95 -0.60
C ARG A 245 4.80 -29.51 -1.32
N ASP A 246 5.87 -29.85 -0.60
CA ASP A 246 7.11 -30.42 -1.15
C ASP A 246 7.76 -29.55 -2.25
N LYS A 247 7.61 -28.22 -2.16
CA LYS A 247 8.17 -27.24 -3.11
C LYS A 247 9.49 -26.63 -2.66
N LEU A 248 9.98 -26.99 -1.47
CA LEU A 248 11.18 -26.40 -0.90
C LEU A 248 12.42 -26.62 -1.79
N SER A 249 12.46 -27.70 -2.56
CA SER A 249 13.55 -28.00 -3.51
C SER A 249 13.77 -26.89 -4.54
N TYR A 250 12.70 -26.23 -5.01
CA TYR A 250 12.80 -25.10 -5.95
C TYR A 250 13.56 -23.92 -5.36
N ALA A 251 13.54 -23.73 -4.03
CA ALA A 251 14.25 -22.63 -3.38
C ALA A 251 15.77 -22.83 -3.41
N PHE A 252 16.24 -24.06 -3.66
CA PHE A 252 17.65 -24.42 -3.71
C PHE A 252 18.11 -24.89 -5.10
N ALA A 253 17.30 -24.66 -6.14
CA ALA A 253 17.62 -25.06 -7.51
C ALA A 253 18.81 -24.29 -8.11
N GLY A 254 19.19 -23.14 -7.55
CA GLY A 254 20.31 -22.33 -8.03
C GLY A 254 20.02 -21.56 -9.32
N ASP A 255 18.74 -21.44 -9.70
CA ASP A 255 18.28 -20.69 -10.85
C ASP A 255 17.91 -19.24 -10.50
N PHE A 256 17.50 -18.48 -11.51
CA PHE A 256 17.07 -17.08 -11.33
C PHE A 256 15.94 -16.94 -10.30
N TYR A 257 14.98 -17.87 -10.30
CA TYR A 257 13.84 -17.84 -9.37
C TYR A 257 14.26 -18.14 -7.93
N SER A 258 15.15 -19.12 -7.72
CA SER A 258 15.77 -19.38 -6.42
C SER A 258 16.51 -18.15 -5.89
N ALA A 259 17.28 -17.45 -6.74
CA ALA A 259 17.97 -16.22 -6.35
C ALA A 259 16.99 -15.10 -5.96
N MET A 260 15.94 -14.87 -6.76
CA MET A 260 14.88 -13.90 -6.43
C MET A 260 14.19 -14.24 -5.11
N PHE A 261 13.93 -15.53 -4.85
CA PHE A 261 13.36 -16.01 -3.60
C PHE A 261 14.22 -15.71 -2.37
N TRP A 262 15.53 -15.87 -2.48
CA TRP A 262 16.42 -15.53 -1.37
C TRP A 262 16.57 -14.02 -1.17
N ILE A 263 16.57 -13.23 -2.25
CA ILE A 263 16.63 -11.77 -2.15
C ILE A 263 15.42 -11.23 -1.39
N GLU A 264 14.20 -11.65 -1.73
CA GLU A 264 13.00 -11.22 -1.02
C GLU A 264 13.00 -11.68 0.45
N VAL A 265 13.45 -12.91 0.74
CA VAL A 265 13.53 -13.43 2.12
C VAL A 265 14.55 -12.61 2.93
N VAL A 266 15.72 -12.29 2.37
CA VAL A 266 16.72 -11.47 3.04
C VAL A 266 16.18 -10.06 3.33
N LEU A 267 15.50 -9.44 2.38
CA LEU A 267 14.87 -8.13 2.56
C LEU A 267 13.80 -8.16 3.67
N MET A 268 13.03 -9.24 3.78
CA MET A 268 12.01 -9.42 4.81
C MET A 268 12.58 -9.83 6.18
N VAL A 269 13.74 -10.50 6.22
CA VAL A 269 14.38 -10.93 7.47
C VAL A 269 15.24 -9.81 8.08
N PHE A 270 15.79 -8.90 7.28
CA PHE A 270 16.61 -7.80 7.77
C PHE A 270 15.95 -6.97 8.90
N PRO A 271 14.66 -6.56 8.82
CA PRO A 271 13.95 -5.90 9.91
C PRO A 271 13.93 -6.68 11.23
N LEU A 272 13.84 -8.01 11.14
CA LEU A 272 13.83 -8.91 12.31
C LEU A 272 15.17 -8.86 13.05
N VAL A 273 16.28 -8.71 12.31
CA VAL A 273 17.63 -8.60 12.87
C VAL A 273 17.82 -7.22 13.51
N VAL A 274 17.37 -6.15 12.85
CA VAL A 274 17.49 -4.77 13.35
C VAL A 274 16.86 -4.61 14.73
N LEU A 275 15.70 -5.23 14.98
CA LEU A 275 15.05 -5.15 16.28
C LEU A 275 15.66 -5.99 17.39
N ARG A 276 16.24 -7.15 17.04
CA ARG A 276 16.87 -8.04 18.01
C ARG A 276 18.17 -7.45 18.55
N VAL A 277 18.88 -6.67 17.73
CA VAL A 277 20.14 -6.04 18.12
C VAL A 277 19.88 -4.65 18.70
N ALA A 278 20.05 -4.50 20.02
CA ALA A 278 19.78 -3.24 20.73
C ALA A 278 20.51 -2.02 20.13
N LYS A 279 21.73 -2.22 19.62
CA LYS A 279 22.50 -1.18 18.93
C LYS A 279 21.83 -0.68 17.65
N LEU A 280 21.28 -1.60 16.84
CA LEU A 280 20.61 -1.26 15.58
C LEU A 280 19.22 -0.67 15.83
N ARG A 281 18.45 -1.24 16.77
CA ARG A 281 17.13 -0.73 17.16
C ARG A 281 17.17 0.73 17.65
N ASN A 282 18.25 1.13 18.31
CA ASN A 282 18.41 2.49 18.83
C ASN A 282 18.97 3.46 17.78
N ASP A 283 19.31 3.03 16.57
CA ASP A 283 19.79 3.88 15.49
C ASP A 283 18.64 4.23 14.52
N SER A 284 18.31 5.52 14.43
CA SER A 284 17.25 6.01 13.54
C SER A 284 17.48 5.66 12.07
N ARG A 285 18.75 5.59 11.63
CA ARG A 285 19.09 5.20 10.25
C ARG A 285 18.75 3.74 10.00
N MET A 286 18.99 2.88 10.98
CA MET A 286 18.69 1.45 10.88
C MET A 286 17.19 1.19 10.94
N LEU A 287 16.42 1.97 11.71
CA LEU A 287 14.96 1.91 11.68
C LEU A 287 14.40 2.31 10.30
N TYR A 288 14.95 3.36 9.68
CA TYR A 288 14.60 3.75 8.32
C TYR A 288 14.95 2.66 7.30
N LEU A 289 16.19 2.14 7.34
CA LEU A 289 16.63 1.06 6.44
C LEU A 289 15.81 -0.22 6.65
N SER A 290 15.39 -0.51 7.89
CA SER A 290 14.49 -1.62 8.21
C SER A 290 13.13 -1.43 7.54
N ALA A 291 12.52 -0.24 7.65
CA ALA A 291 11.25 0.04 7.00
C ALA A 291 11.36 -0.03 5.46
N LEU A 292 12.42 0.55 4.90
CA LEU A 292 12.69 0.48 3.46
C LEU A 292 12.90 -0.96 2.98
N SER A 293 13.65 -1.77 3.72
CA SER A 293 13.87 -3.19 3.41
C SER A 293 12.57 -3.98 3.45
N ALA A 294 11.70 -3.73 4.43
CA ALA A 294 10.38 -4.36 4.52
C ALA A 294 9.48 -3.98 3.33
N LEU A 295 9.44 -2.69 2.96
CA LEU A 295 8.70 -2.19 1.79
C LEU A 295 9.20 -2.87 0.51
N LEU A 296 10.52 -2.88 0.30
CA LEU A 296 11.11 -3.49 -0.88
C LEU A 296 10.92 -5.00 -0.90
N GLY A 297 11.08 -5.70 0.23
CA GLY A 297 10.85 -7.14 0.30
C GLY A 297 9.41 -7.52 -0.07
N CYS A 298 8.42 -6.84 0.50
CA CYS A 298 7.02 -7.06 0.16
C CYS A 298 6.68 -6.63 -1.28
N ALA A 299 7.24 -5.51 -1.76
CA ALA A 299 7.04 -5.07 -3.14
C ALA A 299 7.66 -6.06 -4.13
N THR A 300 8.87 -6.55 -3.88
CA THR A 300 9.52 -7.59 -4.68
C THR A 300 8.70 -8.86 -4.68
N TRP A 301 8.19 -9.31 -3.53
CA TRP A 301 7.29 -10.47 -3.48
C TRP A 301 6.06 -10.25 -4.37
N ARG A 302 5.41 -9.08 -4.26
CA ARG A 302 4.21 -8.73 -5.05
C ARG A 302 4.49 -8.61 -6.55
N LEU A 303 5.62 -8.03 -6.94
CA LEU A 303 6.05 -7.95 -8.33
C LEU A 303 6.42 -9.33 -8.89
N THR A 304 7.04 -10.16 -8.05
CA THR A 304 7.56 -11.44 -8.50
C THR A 304 6.42 -12.39 -8.82
N TYR A 305 5.47 -12.59 -7.91
CA TYR A 305 4.37 -13.53 -8.18
C TYR A 305 3.43 -13.07 -9.29
N SER A 306 3.26 -11.75 -9.50
CA SER A 306 2.33 -11.22 -10.49
C SER A 306 2.90 -11.07 -11.90
N LEU A 307 4.22 -10.88 -12.03
CA LEU A 307 4.85 -10.53 -13.30
C LEU A 307 6.14 -11.32 -13.57
N VAL A 308 7.13 -11.28 -12.67
CA VAL A 308 8.47 -11.86 -12.94
C VAL A 308 8.43 -13.37 -13.00
N ALA A 309 7.67 -14.00 -12.11
CA ALA A 309 7.49 -15.45 -12.01
C ALA A 309 6.21 -15.91 -12.73
N PHE A 310 5.61 -15.03 -13.54
CA PHE A 310 4.46 -15.36 -14.38
C PHE A 310 4.94 -15.79 -15.76
N ASN A 311 4.63 -17.03 -16.14
CA ASN A 311 4.90 -17.59 -17.45
C ASN A 311 3.63 -18.25 -18.00
N PRO A 312 2.95 -17.63 -18.98
CA PRO A 312 1.73 -18.17 -19.57
C PRO A 312 1.97 -19.40 -20.49
N GLY A 313 3.23 -19.77 -20.74
CA GLY A 313 3.61 -20.78 -21.73
C GLY A 313 3.63 -20.22 -23.16
N GLY A 314 3.80 -21.08 -24.17
CA GLY A 314 3.62 -20.71 -25.58
C GLY A 314 4.65 -19.74 -26.17
N GLY A 315 5.77 -19.47 -25.48
CA GLY A 315 6.84 -18.59 -25.97
C GLY A 315 6.50 -17.09 -25.89
N TYR A 316 5.47 -16.71 -25.13
CA TYR A 316 5.20 -15.30 -24.88
C TYR A 316 6.30 -14.68 -24.02
N HIS A 317 6.67 -13.46 -24.36
CA HIS A 317 7.56 -12.63 -23.58
C HIS A 317 6.91 -11.25 -23.38
N TYR A 318 7.25 -10.59 -22.29
CA TYR A 318 6.82 -9.23 -22.00
C TYR A 318 7.97 -8.49 -21.35
N PHE A 319 8.25 -7.28 -21.84
CA PHE A 319 9.13 -6.35 -21.18
C PHE A 319 8.51 -4.96 -21.27
N PRO A 320 8.41 -4.22 -20.15
CA PRO A 320 7.68 -2.94 -20.15
C PRO A 320 8.33 -1.93 -21.09
N THR A 321 7.50 -1.26 -21.88
CA THR A 321 7.98 -0.14 -22.70
C THR A 321 8.37 1.04 -21.81
N TRP A 322 9.20 1.94 -22.34
CA TRP A 322 9.51 3.19 -21.66
C TRP A 322 8.24 4.05 -21.42
N GLU A 323 7.23 3.95 -22.29
CA GLU A 323 5.96 4.66 -22.13
C GLU A 323 5.14 4.09 -20.96
N GLU A 324 5.11 2.77 -20.76
CA GLU A 324 4.49 2.12 -19.60
C GLU A 324 5.13 2.58 -18.29
N LEU A 325 6.46 2.61 -18.25
CA LEU A 325 7.23 3.05 -17.09
C LEU A 325 6.97 4.54 -16.78
N LEU A 326 6.97 5.40 -17.80
CA LEU A 326 6.69 6.83 -17.60
C LEU A 326 5.27 7.11 -17.11
N ILE A 327 4.28 6.32 -17.52
CA ILE A 327 2.92 6.44 -17.00
C ILE A 327 2.90 6.10 -15.50
N SER A 328 3.53 4.99 -15.11
CA SER A 328 3.62 4.56 -13.70
C SER A 328 4.37 5.58 -12.84
N ILE A 329 5.54 6.05 -13.31
CA ILE A 329 6.32 7.11 -12.64
C ILE A 329 5.50 8.40 -12.56
N GLY A 330 4.74 8.72 -13.60
CA GLY A 330 3.84 9.88 -13.63
C GLY A 330 2.76 9.82 -12.54
N PHE A 331 2.19 8.65 -12.28
CA PHE A 331 1.25 8.45 -11.18
C PHE A 331 1.88 8.72 -9.82
N VAL A 332 3.06 8.14 -9.55
CA VAL A 332 3.82 8.38 -8.32
C VAL A 332 4.16 9.87 -8.16
N ALA A 333 4.57 10.53 -9.24
CA ALA A 333 4.87 11.96 -9.22
C ALA A 333 3.63 12.82 -8.92
N ILE A 334 2.47 12.48 -9.50
CA ILE A 334 1.19 13.15 -9.21
C ILE A 334 0.81 12.95 -7.73
N GLU A 335 0.98 11.75 -7.20
CA GLU A 335 0.71 11.44 -5.79
C GLU A 335 1.55 12.29 -4.85
N ILE A 336 2.87 12.30 -5.04
CA ILE A 336 3.80 13.08 -4.23
C ILE A 336 3.48 14.57 -4.33
N CYS A 337 3.21 15.09 -5.53
CA CYS A 337 2.86 16.49 -5.74
C CYS A 337 1.54 16.86 -5.04
N ALA A 338 0.49 16.04 -5.20
CA ALA A 338 -0.80 16.25 -4.56
C ALA A 338 -0.67 16.23 -3.03
N TYR A 339 0.10 15.28 -2.49
CA TYR A 339 0.39 15.22 -1.06
C TYR A 339 1.09 16.48 -0.55
N ILE A 340 2.16 16.94 -1.23
CA ILE A 340 2.89 18.17 -0.86
C ILE A 340 1.98 19.41 -0.90
N VAL A 341 1.13 19.53 -1.92
CA VAL A 341 0.19 20.64 -2.05
C VAL A 341 -0.80 20.63 -0.88
N LEU A 342 -1.31 19.46 -0.48
CA LEU A 342 -2.31 19.36 0.56
C LEU A 342 -1.78 19.57 1.97
N ILE A 343 -0.59 19.07 2.30
CA ILE A 343 0.04 19.36 3.59
C ILE A 343 0.31 20.86 3.78
N ARG A 344 0.44 21.63 2.68
CA ARG A 344 0.56 23.09 2.70
C ARG A 344 -0.79 23.79 2.79
N LEU A 345 -1.82 23.25 2.13
CA LEU A 345 -3.15 23.86 2.09
C LEU A 345 -3.98 23.56 3.33
N LEU A 346 -3.78 22.42 3.97
CA LEU A 346 -4.53 21.95 5.13
C LEU A 346 -3.58 21.90 6.36
N PRO A 347 -4.04 22.32 7.55
CA PRO A 347 -3.24 22.22 8.78
C PRO A 347 -3.23 20.77 9.28
N ILE A 348 -2.51 19.89 8.57
CA ILE A 348 -2.48 18.44 8.83
C ILE A 348 -1.29 18.09 9.71
N LEU A 349 -0.18 18.80 9.57
CA LEU A 349 0.98 18.59 10.42
C LEU A 349 0.70 19.14 11.83
N PRO A 350 1.03 18.40 12.90
CA PRO A 350 0.98 18.93 14.25
C PRO A 350 1.77 20.23 14.32
N PRO A 351 1.32 21.24 15.10
CA PRO A 351 2.07 22.47 15.27
C PRO A 351 3.49 22.12 15.75
N LEU A 352 4.50 22.67 15.05
CA LEU A 352 5.90 22.58 15.46
C LEU A 352 5.99 22.97 16.95
N LYS A 353 6.82 22.27 17.72
CA LYS A 353 7.10 22.63 19.12
C LYS A 353 7.45 24.12 19.15
N GLN A 354 6.52 24.93 19.62
CA GLN A 354 6.78 26.32 19.89
C GLN A 354 7.74 26.31 21.09
N ASN A 355 8.95 26.84 20.92
CA ASN A 355 9.85 27.02 22.04
C ASN A 355 9.10 27.88 23.08
N ASP A 356 8.71 27.26 24.20
CA ASP A 356 8.00 27.85 25.33
C ASP A 356 8.84 28.90 26.10
N HIS A 357 9.83 29.52 25.44
CA HIS A 357 10.61 30.60 26.04
C HIS A 357 9.96 31.98 25.92
N ASN A 358 9.09 32.22 24.93
CA ASN A 358 8.56 33.58 24.72
C ASN A 358 7.20 33.85 25.38
N ARG A 359 6.57 32.86 26.04
CA ARG A 359 5.30 33.08 26.77
C ARG A 359 5.45 33.49 28.24
N HIS A 360 6.65 33.37 28.82
CA HIS A 360 6.87 33.79 30.22
C HIS A 360 7.29 35.26 30.39
N GLU A 361 7.78 35.93 29.34
CA GLU A 361 8.16 37.36 29.45
C GLU A 361 6.98 38.32 29.23
N ALA A 362 5.98 37.94 28.41
CA ALA A 362 4.80 38.77 28.16
C ALA A 362 3.77 38.79 29.32
N SER A 363 4.00 38.04 30.40
CA SER A 363 3.18 38.08 31.63
C SER A 363 3.76 39.00 32.71
N LYS A 364 4.87 39.71 32.43
CA LYS A 364 5.55 40.61 33.38
C LYS A 364 5.75 42.04 32.87
N ALA A 365 5.07 42.44 31.79
CA ALA A 365 5.07 43.82 31.30
C ALA A 365 3.71 44.49 31.47
#